data_AF-A0A268TE48-F1
#
_entry.id   AF-A0A268TE48-F1
#
_cell.length_a   1.000
_cell.length_b   1.000
_cell.length_c   1.000
_cell.angle_alpha   90.00
_cell.angle_beta   90.00
_cell.angle_gamma   90.00
#
_symmetry.space_group_name_H-M   'P 1'
#
loop_
_entity.id
_entity.type
_entity.pdbx_description
1 polymer ?
#
loop_
_entity_poly.entity_id
_entity_poly.type
_entity_poly.pdbx_seq_one_letter_code
_entity_poly.pdbx_strand_id
1 'polypeptide(L)' 'MKKITIVKLLEFFVGLFSGMSVFGSIACFLAFKDFSPLIALVLSLIFFAIFSFFGIVAKALSILLKADESKHV' A
#
# COMPACT_ATOMS: atom_id res chain seq x y z
N MET A 1 -9.72 21.01 -2.00
CA MET A 1 -9.12 20.40 -3.22
C MET A 1 -10.23 19.94 -4.13
N LYS A 2 -10.02 19.95 -5.46
CA LYS A 2 -10.98 19.33 -6.40
C LYS A 2 -11.02 17.82 -6.14
N LYS A 3 -12.20 17.19 -6.18
CA LYS A 3 -12.40 15.74 -5.95
C LYS A 3 -11.48 14.88 -6.84
N ILE A 4 -11.30 15.27 -8.10
CA ILE A 4 -10.34 14.67 -9.06
C ILE A 4 -8.90 14.67 -8.53
N THR A 5 -8.47 15.73 -7.83
CA THR A 5 -7.13 15.81 -7.24
C THR A 5 -6.98 14.77 -6.12
N ILE A 6 -8.03 14.58 -5.31
CA ILE A 6 -8.03 13.58 -4.22
C ILE A 6 -7.95 12.17 -4.81
N VAL A 7 -8.73 11.87 -5.85
CA VAL A 7 -8.70 10.58 -6.55
C VAL A 7 -7.29 10.26 -7.08
N LYS A 8 -6.66 11.22 -7.79
CA LYS A 8 -5.30 11.04 -8.31
C LYS A 8 -4.26 10.86 -7.20
N LEU A 9 -4.43 11.57 -6.08
CA LEU A 9 -3.57 11.42 -4.92
C LEU A 9 -3.70 10.03 -4.29
N LEU A 10 -4.93 9.49 -4.18
CA LEU A 10 -5.15 8.14 -3.70
C LEU A 10 -4.51 7.11 -4.64
N GLU A 11 -4.65 7.26 -5.95
CA GLU A 11 -4.00 6.38 -6.92
C GLU A 11 -2.46 6.41 -6.83
N PHE A 12 -1.88 7.58 -6.58
CA PHE A 12 -0.46 7.70 -6.29
C PHE A 12 -0.07 6.91 -5.04
N PHE A 13 -0.86 7.01 -3.95
CA PHE A 13 -0.61 6.24 -2.72
C PHE A 13 -0.77 4.73 -2.93
N VAL A 14 -1.69 4.27 -3.77
CA VAL A 14 -1.80 2.85 -4.14
C VAL A 14 -0.48 2.35 -4.74
N GLY A 15 0.07 3.08 -5.70
CA GLY A 15 1.35 2.74 -6.32
C GLY A 15 2.51 2.79 -5.32
N LEU A 16 2.57 3.87 -4.52
CA LEU A 16 3.60 4.07 -3.50
C LEU A 16 3.61 2.92 -2.48
N PHE A 17 2.46 2.60 -1.89
CA PHE A 17 2.35 1.54 -0.88
C PHE A 17 2.59 0.16 -1.45
N SER A 18 2.15 -0.11 -2.69
CA SER A 18 2.45 -1.37 -3.37
C SER A 18 3.95 -1.53 -3.62
N GLY A 19 4.62 -0.47 -4.08
CA GLY A 19 6.07 -0.47 -4.24
C GLY A 19 6.80 -0.66 -2.91
N MET A 20 6.44 0.13 -1.89
CA MET A 20 7.02 0.01 -0.55
C MET A 20 6.78 -1.36 0.08
N SER A 21 5.65 -2.00 -0.18
CA SER A 21 5.38 -3.35 0.31
C SER A 21 6.38 -4.36 -0.25
N VAL A 22 6.63 -4.36 -1.56
CA VAL A 22 7.57 -5.28 -2.20
C VAL A 22 9.02 -4.93 -1.86
N PHE A 23 9.44 -3.70 -2.14
CA PHE A 23 10.83 -3.30 -1.92
C PHE A 23 11.19 -3.26 -0.43
N GLY A 24 10.25 -2.81 0.40
CA GLY A 24 10.46 -2.72 1.84
C GLY A 24 10.46 -4.09 2.53
N SER A 25 9.66 -5.07 2.07
CA SER A 25 9.74 -6.43 2.62
C SER A 25 11.06 -7.12 2.25
N ILE A 26 11.53 -6.97 1.01
CA ILE A 26 12.84 -7.50 0.57
C ILE A 26 13.97 -6.82 1.36
N ALA A 27 13.94 -5.50 1.48
CA ALA A 27 14.93 -4.75 2.25
C ALA A 27 14.90 -5.14 3.74
N CYS A 28 13.72 -5.36 4.32
CA CYS A 28 13.56 -5.83 5.69
C CYS A 28 14.17 -7.23 5.86
N PHE A 29 13.90 -8.16 4.94
CA PHE A 29 14.50 -9.49 4.97
C PHE A 29 16.04 -9.44 4.91
N LEU A 30 16.60 -8.59 4.04
CA LEU A 30 18.05 -8.40 3.92
C LEU A 30 18.67 -7.70 5.14
N ALA A 31 17.98 -6.72 5.72
CA ALA A 31 18.45 -5.97 6.89
C ALA A 31 18.54 -6.84 8.15
N PHE A 32 17.64 -7.83 8.28
CA PHE A 32 17.62 -8.76 9.41
C PHE A 32 18.25 -10.12 9.08
N LYS A 33 19.10 -10.22 8.05
CA LYS A 33 19.71 -11.50 7.62
C LYS A 33 20.54 -12.18 8.71
N ASP A 34 21.07 -11.40 9.66
CA ASP A 34 21.95 -11.90 10.72
C ASP A 34 21.15 -12.49 11.90
N PHE A 35 19.83 -12.32 11.92
CA PHE A 35 18.92 -13.00 12.85
C PHE A 35 18.47 -14.35 12.31
N SER A 36 17.75 -15.13 13.13
CA SER A 36 17.14 -16.38 12.67
C SER A 36 16.27 -16.13 11.42
N PRO A 37 16.44 -16.92 10.35
CA PRO A 37 15.76 -16.67 9.07
C PRO A 37 14.23 -16.70 9.19
N LEU A 38 13.72 -17.46 10.16
CA LEU A 38 12.29 -17.52 10.48
C LEU A 38 11.76 -16.19 11.03
N ILE A 39 12.53 -15.50 11.87
CA ILE A 39 12.17 -14.19 12.42
C ILE A 39 12.23 -13.12 11.33
N ALA A 40 13.30 -13.11 10.53
CA ALA A 40 13.44 -12.18 9.41
C ALA A 40 12.30 -12.33 8.39
N LEU A 41 11.91 -13.58 8.09
CA LEU A 41 10.80 -13.89 7.20
C LEU A 41 9.46 -13.38 7.77
N VAL A 42 9.16 -13.67 9.03
CA VAL A 42 7.92 -13.19 9.68
C VAL A 42 7.87 -11.66 9.71
N LEU A 43 8.96 -10.97 10.03
CA LEU A 43 9.02 -9.51 10.02
C LEU A 43 8.77 -8.94 8.62
N SER A 44 9.40 -9.52 7.59
CA SER A 44 9.23 -9.10 6.20
C SER A 44 7.80 -9.27 5.71
N LEU A 45 7.13 -10.36 6.13
CA LEU A 45 5.72 -10.64 5.83
C LEU A 45 4.78 -9.66 6.52
N ILE A 46 5.05 -9.30 7.77
CA ILE A 46 4.27 -8.28 8.49
C ILE A 46 4.40 -6.94 7.77
N PHE A 47 5.62 -6.54 7.40
CA PHE A 47 5.86 -5.31 6.65
C PHE A 47 5.11 -5.32 5.32
N PHE A 48 5.23 -6.41 4.54
CA PHE A 48 4.50 -6.59 3.29
C PHE A 48 2.98 -6.43 3.49
N ALA A 49 2.43 -7.12 4.49
CA ALA A 49 1.00 -7.14 4.77
C ALA A 49 0.45 -5.75 5.15
N ILE A 50 1.15 -5.02 6.01
CA ILE A 50 0.74 -3.67 6.45
C ILE A 50 0.69 -2.72 5.25
N PHE A 51 1.76 -2.64 4.46
CA PHE A 51 1.80 -1.72 3.33
C PHE A 51 0.85 -2.14 2.20
N SER A 52 0.71 -3.43 1.94
CA SER A 52 -0.30 -3.94 1.00
C SER A 52 -1.72 -3.59 1.44
N PHE A 53 -2.02 -3.70 2.73
CA PHE A 53 -3.31 -3.32 3.28
C PHE A 53 -3.62 -1.83 3.04
N PHE A 54 -2.68 -0.93 3.34
CA PHE A 54 -2.86 0.49 3.04
C PHE A 54 -3.05 0.78 1.54
N GLY A 55 -2.31 0.06 0.68
CA GLY A 55 -2.50 0.14 -0.77
C GLY A 55 -3.91 -0.28 -1.21
N ILE A 56 -4.43 -1.38 -0.65
CA ILE A 56 -5.80 -1.87 -0.92
C ILE A 56 -6.85 -0.84 -0.44
N VAL A 57 -6.68 -0.30 0.77
CA VAL A 57 -7.60 0.71 1.32
C VAL A 57 -7.59 1.98 0.48
N ALA A 58 -6.42 2.48 0.08
CA ALA A 58 -6.32 3.64 -0.81
C ALA A 58 -7.02 3.39 -2.16
N LYS A 59 -6.92 2.18 -2.70
CA LYS A 59 -7.59 1.79 -3.94
C LYS A 59 -9.11 1.73 -3.75
N ALA A 60 -9.57 1.14 -2.65
CA ALA A 60 -10.99 1.05 -2.32
C ALA A 60 -11.62 2.44 -2.16
N LEU A 61 -10.94 3.34 -1.45
CA LEU A 61 -11.38 4.73 -1.29
C LEU A 61 -11.40 5.49 -2.63
N SER A 62 -10.43 5.25 -3.52
CA SER A 62 -10.40 5.87 -4.85
C SER A 62 -11.60 5.43 -5.70
N ILE A 63 -11.91 4.13 -5.68
CA ILE A 63 -13.08 3.56 -6.37
C ILE A 63 -14.38 4.13 -5.80
N LEU A 64 -14.51 4.17 -4.47
CA LEU A 64 -15.71 4.69 -3.81
C LEU A 64 -15.95 6.16 -4.16
N LEU A 65 -14.89 6.96 -4.17
CA LEU A 65 -14.96 8.39 -4.46
C LEU A 65 -15.31 8.64 -5.95
N LYS A 66 -14.79 7.82 -6.87
CA LYS A 66 -15.19 7.84 -8.29
C LYS A 66 -16.65 7.41 -8.48
N ALA A 67 -17.10 6.37 -7.78
CA ALA A 67 -18.48 5.87 -7.88
C ALA A 67 -19.52 6.89 -7.38
N ASP A 68 -19.17 7.67 -6.35
CA ASP A 68 -20.00 8.76 -5.84
C ASP A 68 -20.21 9.89 -6.88
N GLU A 69 -19.23 10.13 -7.77
CA GLU A 69 -19.37 11.11 -8.85
C GLU A 69 -20.41 10.67 -9.89
N SER A 70 -20.48 9.36 -10.17
CA SER A 70 -21.45 8.78 -11.11
C SER A 70 -22.90 8.82 -10.61
N LYS A 71 -23.14 9.06 -9.31
CA LYS A 71 -24.49 9.11 -8.71
C LYS A 71 -25.09 10.51 -8.64
N HIS A 72 -24.29 11.55 -8.88
CA HIS A 72 -24.69 12.95 -8.79
C HIS A 72 -24.75 13.67 -10.15
N VAL A 73 -24.72 12.91 -11.25
CA VAL A 73 -24.99 13.37 -12.63
C VAL A 73 -26.35 12.87 -13.08
#